data_AF-A0A9W4RV21-F1
#
_entry.id   AF-A0A9W4RV21-F1
#
_cell.length_a   1.000
_cell.length_b   1.000
_cell.length_c   1.000
_cell.angle_alpha   90.00
_cell.angle_beta   90.00
_cell.angle_gamma   90.00
#
_symmetry.space_group_name_H-M   'P 1'
#
loop_
_entity.id
_entity.type
_entity.pdbx_description
1 polymer ?
#
loop_
_entity_poly.entity_id
_entity_poly.type
_entity_poly.pdbx_seq_one_letter_code
_entity_poly.pdbx_strand_id
1 'polypeptide(L)'
;MSSPDLPPRPPFSSLPLDPNGPPGNAWGLYGKDDRLGALNLLTPAIVAAAAASEIKTGERVSLDWSLTNPSQPSFDRAPFESKLVNRAHPNGEKRTVNDDILHFNTQCSSQWDGFRHYDEGYQKAKRYYNNTTQDDLENPEKIGIDAWVEKGGIVGRGVLLDYASFCARHALPLDAFTSSDITLEHLKQ
;
A
#
# COMPACT_ATOMS: atom_id res chain seq x y z
N MET A 1 9.91 24.33 -13.59
CA MET A 1 10.89 23.31 -13.99
C MET A 1 10.08 22.12 -14.48
N SER A 2 10.22 21.70 -15.75
CA SER A 2 9.51 20.51 -16.23
C SER A 2 9.96 19.31 -15.40
N SER A 3 9.03 18.50 -14.91
CA SER A 3 9.40 17.20 -14.35
C SER A 3 10.15 16.42 -15.45
N PRO A 4 11.25 15.73 -15.14
CA PRO A 4 11.85 14.83 -16.11
C PRO A 4 10.76 13.86 -16.59
N ASP A 5 10.64 13.68 -17.91
CA ASP A 5 9.66 12.76 -18.47
C ASP A 5 9.90 11.37 -17.86
N LEU A 6 8.85 10.83 -17.23
CA LEU A 6 8.92 9.50 -16.65
C LEU A 6 9.20 8.48 -17.76
N PRO A 7 10.07 7.48 -17.50
CA PRO A 7 10.31 6.45 -18.48
C PRO A 7 9.00 5.70 -18.79
N PRO A 8 8.77 5.34 -20.07
CA PRO A 8 7.58 4.60 -20.44
C PRO A 8 7.55 3.24 -19.72
N ARG A 9 6.36 2.81 -19.29
CA ARG A 9 6.17 1.49 -18.69
C ARG A 9 6.48 0.40 -19.73
N PRO A 10 7.44 -0.49 -19.48
CA PRO A 10 7.72 -1.59 -20.39
C PRO A 10 6.54 -2.59 -20.41
N PRO A 11 6.30 -3.26 -21.55
CA PRO A 11 5.35 -4.36 -21.59
C PRO A 11 5.83 -5.52 -20.71
N PHE A 12 4.90 -6.30 -20.16
CA PHE A 12 5.23 -7.45 -19.31
C PHE A 12 6.18 -8.45 -20.00
N SER A 13 6.03 -8.62 -21.31
CA SER A 13 6.86 -9.51 -22.13
C SER A 13 8.33 -9.10 -22.24
N SER A 14 8.70 -7.88 -21.84
CA SER A 14 10.10 -7.42 -21.83
C SER A 14 10.73 -7.45 -20.43
N LEU A 15 10.05 -8.02 -19.43
CA LEU A 15 10.62 -8.22 -18.09
C LEU A 15 11.34 -9.58 -18.04
N PRO A 16 12.42 -9.72 -17.24
CA PRO A 16 12.96 -8.75 -16.29
C PRO A 16 13.78 -7.62 -16.94
N LEU A 17 13.80 -6.43 -16.32
CA LEU A 17 14.69 -5.33 -16.73
C LEU A 17 16.12 -5.51 -16.20
N ASP A 18 16.27 -5.93 -14.94
CA ASP A 18 17.56 -6.34 -14.40
C ASP A 18 17.75 -7.85 -14.65
N PRO A 19 18.68 -8.26 -15.52
CA PRO A 19 18.90 -9.68 -15.83
C PRO A 19 19.53 -10.46 -14.67
N ASN A 20 20.17 -9.78 -13.70
CA ASN A 20 20.67 -10.40 -12.47
C ASN A 20 19.58 -10.49 -11.40
N GLY A 21 18.50 -9.74 -11.60
CA GLY A 21 17.33 -9.80 -10.76
C GLY A 21 16.48 -11.03 -11.07
N PRO A 22 15.53 -11.33 -10.19
CA PRO A 22 14.61 -12.44 -10.35
C PRO A 22 13.56 -12.21 -11.47
N PRO A 23 12.88 -13.28 -11.95
CA PRO A 23 12.00 -13.19 -13.12
C PRO A 23 10.86 -12.17 -12.96
N GLY A 24 10.59 -11.40 -14.01
CA GLY A 24 9.49 -10.43 -14.00
C GLY A 24 9.79 -9.10 -13.29
N ASN A 25 11.02 -8.86 -12.84
CA ASN A 25 11.36 -7.59 -12.18
C ASN A 25 11.36 -6.39 -13.14
N ALA A 26 10.95 -5.22 -12.63
CA ALA A 26 11.09 -3.94 -13.31
C ALA A 26 12.14 -3.04 -12.61
N TRP A 27 13.17 -3.65 -12.02
CA TRP A 27 14.18 -2.93 -11.25
C TRP A 27 15.02 -2.01 -12.14
N GLY A 28 15.43 -0.87 -11.59
CA GLY A 28 16.12 0.18 -12.34
C GLY A 28 15.24 1.06 -13.23
N LEU A 29 13.94 0.74 -13.42
CA LEU A 29 13.05 1.55 -14.27
C LEU A 29 13.04 3.03 -13.87
N TYR A 30 12.93 3.31 -12.56
CA TYR A 30 12.92 4.67 -12.01
C TYR A 30 14.28 5.11 -11.43
N GLY A 31 15.35 4.37 -11.74
CA GLY A 31 16.68 4.55 -11.18
C GLY A 31 17.02 3.54 -10.08
N LYS A 32 18.32 3.33 -9.87
CA LYS A 32 18.88 2.35 -8.91
C LYS A 32 18.62 2.69 -7.43
N ASP A 33 18.42 3.97 -7.13
CA ASP A 33 18.21 4.48 -5.77
C ASP A 33 16.73 4.80 -5.50
N ASP A 34 15.85 4.42 -6.43
CA ASP A 34 14.42 4.68 -6.30
C ASP A 34 13.82 3.95 -5.08
N ARG A 35 12.90 4.66 -4.41
CA ARG A 35 12.19 4.20 -3.20
C ARG A 35 10.67 4.20 -3.38
N LEU A 36 10.17 4.59 -4.56
CA LEU A 36 8.74 4.85 -4.81
C LEU A 36 8.09 3.81 -5.72
N GLY A 37 8.86 3.11 -6.55
CA GLY A 37 8.35 2.12 -7.49
C GLY A 37 7.22 2.69 -8.35
N ALA A 38 6.09 1.99 -8.37
CA ALA A 38 4.93 2.40 -9.15
C ALA A 38 4.34 3.77 -8.74
N LEU A 39 4.60 4.25 -7.51
CA LEU A 39 4.11 5.56 -7.06
C LEU A 39 4.75 6.72 -7.82
N ASN A 40 5.87 6.50 -8.52
CA ASN A 40 6.42 7.48 -9.46
C ASN A 40 5.41 7.89 -10.54
N LEU A 41 4.42 7.05 -10.86
CA LEU A 41 3.35 7.37 -11.82
C LEU A 41 2.41 8.50 -11.33
N LEU A 42 2.37 8.77 -10.02
CA LEU A 42 1.51 9.81 -9.45
C LEU A 42 2.17 11.20 -9.60
N THR A 43 2.28 11.67 -10.84
CA THR A 43 2.81 13.01 -11.15
C THR A 43 1.81 14.10 -10.75
N PRO A 44 2.26 15.34 -10.48
CA PRO A 44 1.36 16.45 -10.22
C PRO A 44 0.30 16.65 -11.31
N ALA A 45 0.66 16.44 -12.58
CA ALA A 45 -0.28 16.55 -13.69
C ALA A 45 -1.36 15.46 -13.67
N ILE A 46 -0.97 14.21 -13.38
CA ILE A 46 -1.91 13.07 -13.28
C ILE A 46 -2.85 13.26 -12.08
N VAL A 47 -2.32 13.66 -10.92
CA VAL A 47 -3.12 13.90 -9.72
C VAL A 47 -4.09 15.06 -9.92
N ALA A 48 -3.64 16.17 -10.52
CA ALA A 48 -4.50 17.32 -10.82
C ALA A 48 -5.60 16.95 -11.81
N ALA A 49 -5.28 16.21 -12.87
CA ALA A 49 -6.26 15.74 -13.85
C ALA A 49 -7.32 14.84 -13.19
N ALA A 50 -6.90 13.87 -12.37
CA ALA A 50 -7.82 12.99 -11.63
C ALA A 50 -8.73 13.78 -10.68
N ALA A 51 -8.19 14.72 -9.91
CA ALA A 51 -9.01 15.54 -9.01
C ALA A 51 -10.05 16.37 -9.77
N ALA A 52 -9.65 17.01 -10.87
CA ALA A 52 -10.54 17.82 -11.70
C ALA A 52 -11.62 16.98 -12.40
N SER A 53 -11.29 15.75 -12.81
CA SER A 53 -12.20 14.88 -13.57
C SER A 53 -13.14 14.05 -12.69
N GLU A 54 -12.73 13.64 -11.48
CA GLU A 54 -13.48 12.67 -10.67
C GLU A 54 -14.30 13.32 -9.54
N ILE A 55 -13.84 14.44 -8.95
CA ILE A 55 -14.55 15.08 -7.83
C ILE A 55 -15.71 15.93 -8.39
N LYS A 56 -16.93 15.37 -8.37
CA LYS A 56 -18.15 16.03 -8.88
C LYS A 56 -19.21 16.30 -7.83
N THR A 57 -19.48 15.35 -6.93
CA THR A 57 -20.57 15.43 -5.95
C THR A 57 -20.10 15.86 -4.56
N GLY A 58 -18.82 15.68 -4.26
CA GLY A 58 -18.26 15.91 -2.92
C GLY A 58 -18.61 14.81 -1.91
N GLU A 59 -19.23 13.71 -2.36
CA GLU A 59 -19.49 12.54 -1.53
C GLU A 59 -18.18 11.87 -1.10
N ARG A 60 -18.17 11.33 0.11
CA ARG A 60 -17.00 10.72 0.72
C ARG A 60 -17.38 9.39 1.35
N VAL A 61 -16.59 8.36 1.07
CA VAL A 61 -16.74 7.01 1.62
C VAL A 61 -15.41 6.64 2.26
N SER A 62 -15.45 6.24 3.54
CA SER A 62 -14.27 5.70 4.22
C SER A 62 -14.02 4.27 3.76
N LEU A 63 -12.79 3.96 3.40
CA LEU A 63 -12.34 2.58 3.11
C LEU A 63 -11.60 1.96 4.30
N ASP A 64 -11.37 2.74 5.35
CA ASP A 64 -10.71 2.28 6.56
C ASP A 64 -11.67 1.43 7.40
N TRP A 65 -11.21 0.25 7.77
CA TRP A 65 -11.82 -0.55 8.80
C TRP A 65 -11.37 -0.06 10.18
N SER A 66 -12.13 -0.40 11.21
CA SER A 66 -11.75 -0.03 12.58
C SER A 66 -10.45 -0.73 12.95
N LEU A 67 -9.54 -0.04 13.65
CA LEU A 67 -8.31 -0.64 14.17
C LEU A 67 -8.59 -1.76 15.18
N THR A 68 -9.77 -1.79 15.79
CA THR A 68 -10.23 -2.91 16.63
C THR A 68 -10.62 -4.16 15.82
N ASN A 69 -10.50 -4.12 14.49
CA ASN A 69 -10.83 -5.20 13.60
C ASN A 69 -9.67 -5.60 12.64
N PRO A 70 -9.50 -6.92 12.39
CA PRO A 70 -10.21 -8.02 13.02
C PRO A 70 -9.80 -8.17 14.50
N SER A 71 -10.73 -8.64 15.33
CA SER A 71 -10.44 -8.85 16.77
C SER A 71 -9.42 -9.97 17.03
N GLN A 72 -9.19 -10.82 16.02
CA GLN A 72 -8.18 -11.86 15.99
C GLN A 72 -7.31 -11.62 14.75
N PRO A 73 -6.16 -10.94 14.88
CA PRO A 73 -5.25 -10.72 13.76
C PRO A 73 -4.69 -12.03 13.22
N SER A 74 -4.54 -12.10 11.90
CA SER A 74 -3.91 -13.24 11.22
C SER A 74 -2.40 -13.32 11.49
N PHE A 75 -1.83 -14.51 11.29
CA PHE A 75 -0.38 -14.78 11.35
C PHE A 75 0.27 -14.46 12.71
N ASP A 76 -0.41 -14.81 13.80
CA ASP A 76 0.05 -14.63 15.19
C ASP A 76 0.46 -13.20 15.54
N ARG A 77 -0.09 -12.20 14.83
CA ARG A 77 0.18 -10.79 15.09
C ARG A 77 -0.48 -10.32 16.37
N ALA A 78 0.19 -9.41 17.07
CA ALA A 78 -0.36 -8.78 18.26
C ALA A 78 -1.67 -8.02 17.94
N PRO A 79 -2.71 -8.15 18.78
CA PRO A 79 -3.94 -7.40 18.63
C PRO A 79 -3.74 -5.90 18.88
N PHE A 80 -4.65 -5.10 18.35
CA PHE A 80 -4.69 -3.67 18.63
C PHE A 80 -5.03 -3.39 20.09
N GLU A 81 -4.26 -2.51 20.72
CA GLU A 81 -4.47 -2.01 22.07
C GLU A 81 -4.56 -0.48 22.07
N SER A 82 -5.55 0.06 22.79
CA SER A 82 -5.72 1.49 23.01
C SER A 82 -5.90 1.80 24.49
N LYS A 83 -5.21 2.82 24.99
CA LYS A 83 -5.33 3.29 26.37
C LYS A 83 -5.54 4.80 26.41
N LEU A 84 -6.67 5.22 26.98
CA LEU A 84 -6.95 6.63 27.26
C LEU A 84 -6.24 7.07 28.55
N VAL A 85 -5.56 8.21 28.50
CA VAL A 85 -4.81 8.80 29.62
C VAL A 85 -5.26 10.23 29.88
N ASN A 86 -5.96 10.44 30.99
CA ASN A 86 -6.29 11.78 31.47
C ASN A 86 -5.07 12.42 32.17
N ARG A 87 -4.58 13.52 31.61
CA ARG A 87 -3.38 14.24 32.06
C ARG A 87 -3.63 14.94 33.39
N ALA A 88 -2.59 14.99 34.22
CA ALA A 88 -2.63 15.69 35.50
C ALA A 88 -1.66 16.88 35.50
N HIS A 89 -1.99 17.89 36.29
CA HIS A 89 -1.05 18.90 36.72
C HIS A 89 0.06 18.27 37.60
N PRO A 90 1.20 18.96 37.81
CA PRO A 90 2.26 18.47 38.70
C PRO A 90 1.78 18.24 40.14
N ASN A 91 0.70 18.92 40.56
CA ASN A 91 0.06 18.74 41.86
C ASN A 91 -0.91 17.54 41.92
N GLY A 92 -1.05 16.77 40.83
CA GLY A 92 -1.93 15.60 40.75
C GLY A 92 -3.38 15.88 40.34
N GLU A 93 -3.79 17.15 40.24
CA GLU A 93 -5.14 17.52 39.80
C GLU A 93 -5.36 17.19 38.32
N LYS A 94 -6.49 16.56 37.99
CA LYS A 94 -6.82 16.17 36.61
C LYS A 94 -7.15 17.39 35.77
N ARG A 95 -6.63 17.39 34.54
CA ARG A 95 -6.88 18.43 33.54
C ARG A 95 -8.03 18.01 32.64
N THR A 96 -8.62 18.97 31.93
CA THR A 96 -9.50 18.69 30.78
C THR A 96 -8.65 18.37 29.54
N VAL A 97 -7.76 17.38 29.66
CA VAL A 97 -6.82 16.98 28.60
C VAL A 97 -6.69 15.46 28.64
N ASN A 98 -6.99 14.80 27.52
CA ASN A 98 -6.86 13.36 27.36
C ASN A 98 -5.91 13.06 26.20
N ASP A 99 -5.02 12.09 26.40
CA ASP A 99 -4.17 11.52 25.37
C ASP A 99 -4.56 10.06 25.13
N ASP A 100 -4.44 9.58 23.90
CA ASP A 100 -4.58 8.16 23.56
C ASP A 100 -3.20 7.55 23.32
N ILE A 101 -2.93 6.39 23.92
CA ILE A 101 -1.75 5.58 23.66
C ILE A 101 -2.21 4.37 22.86
N LEU A 102 -1.67 4.22 21.65
CA LEU A 102 -1.97 3.12 20.75
C LEU A 102 -0.76 2.19 20.67
N HIS A 103 -1.01 0.89 20.74
CA HIS A 103 -0.04 -0.15 20.45
C HIS A 103 -0.64 -1.12 19.44
N PHE A 104 -0.03 -1.21 18.27
CA PHE A 104 -0.59 -1.99 17.18
C PHE A 104 0.49 -2.46 16.21
N ASN A 105 0.23 -3.60 15.59
CA ASN A 105 1.00 -4.08 14.46
C ASN A 105 0.50 -3.38 13.19
N THR A 106 1.39 -2.88 12.34
CA THR A 106 1.01 -2.10 11.14
C THR A 106 0.31 -2.94 10.05
N GLN A 107 0.21 -4.26 10.23
CA GLN A 107 -0.48 -5.21 9.35
C GLN A 107 -1.76 -5.81 10.00
N CYS A 108 -2.40 -5.07 10.91
CA CYS A 108 -3.53 -5.58 11.69
C CYS A 108 -4.90 -5.07 11.24
N SER A 109 -5.01 -4.15 10.29
CA SER A 109 -6.29 -3.59 9.83
C SER A 109 -6.15 -3.05 8.40
N SER A 110 -7.02 -2.14 7.94
CA SER A 110 -6.82 -1.45 6.65
C SER A 110 -5.40 -0.88 6.57
N GLN A 111 -4.66 -1.30 5.54
CA GLN A 111 -3.21 -1.12 5.51
C GLN A 111 -2.69 -0.92 4.09
N TRP A 112 -1.47 -0.38 4.03
CA TRP A 112 -0.61 -0.42 2.85
C TRP A 112 0.64 -1.24 3.16
N ASP A 113 0.97 -2.15 2.27
CA ASP A 113 2.17 -2.97 2.38
C ASP A 113 3.33 -2.31 1.63
N GLY A 114 4.29 -1.79 2.39
CA GLY A 114 5.50 -1.19 1.85
C GLY A 114 6.42 -2.21 1.18
N PHE A 115 7.43 -1.73 0.45
CA PHE A 115 8.37 -2.60 -0.25
C PHE A 115 9.25 -3.50 0.65
N ARG A 116 9.21 -3.30 1.97
CA ARG A 116 9.84 -4.16 2.98
C ARG A 116 8.94 -5.29 3.49
N HIS A 117 7.63 -5.20 3.26
CA HIS A 117 6.66 -6.03 3.97
C HIS A 117 6.80 -7.51 3.63
N TYR A 118 6.77 -7.82 2.33
CA TYR A 118 6.81 -9.19 1.88
C TYR A 118 7.35 -9.27 0.46
N ASP A 119 8.23 -10.22 0.24
CA ASP A 119 8.92 -10.41 -1.04
C ASP A 119 8.55 -11.79 -1.62
N GLU A 120 7.26 -12.01 -1.87
CA GLU A 120 6.73 -13.32 -2.25
C GLU A 120 7.34 -13.87 -3.54
N GLY A 121 7.48 -12.99 -4.54
CA GLY A 121 8.05 -13.36 -5.84
C GLY A 121 9.52 -13.79 -5.75
N TYR A 122 10.24 -13.29 -4.74
CA TYR A 122 11.70 -13.41 -4.67
C TYR A 122 12.21 -14.00 -3.36
N GLN A 123 11.39 -14.69 -2.56
CA GLN A 123 11.85 -15.43 -1.37
C GLN A 123 13.05 -16.35 -1.65
N LYS A 124 13.09 -16.99 -2.84
CA LYS A 124 14.24 -17.79 -3.28
C LYS A 124 15.49 -16.96 -3.53
N ALA A 125 15.33 -15.75 -4.07
CA ALA A 125 16.43 -14.82 -4.34
C ALA A 125 16.83 -14.02 -3.09
N LYS A 126 15.95 -13.93 -2.07
CA LYS A 126 16.11 -13.11 -0.86
C LYS A 126 16.42 -11.66 -1.22
N ARG A 127 15.55 -11.03 -2.02
CA ARG A 127 15.75 -9.68 -2.56
C ARG A 127 14.45 -8.90 -2.67
N TYR A 128 14.37 -7.83 -1.92
CA TYR A 128 13.30 -6.84 -1.98
C TYR A 128 13.42 -5.94 -3.22
N TYR A 129 12.52 -4.97 -3.32
CA TYR A 129 12.50 -3.97 -4.38
C TYR A 129 13.89 -3.39 -4.69
N ASN A 130 14.21 -3.30 -5.98
CA ASN A 130 15.45 -2.73 -6.51
C ASN A 130 16.72 -3.42 -5.96
N ASN A 131 16.68 -4.76 -5.89
CA ASN A 131 17.78 -5.62 -5.41
C ASN A 131 18.22 -5.33 -3.97
N THR A 132 17.32 -4.79 -3.15
CA THR A 132 17.59 -4.52 -1.73
C THR A 132 17.67 -5.83 -0.95
N THR A 133 18.69 -6.00 -0.11
CA THR A 133 18.87 -7.18 0.74
C THR A 133 18.23 -7.00 2.12
N GLN A 134 18.12 -8.07 2.91
CA GLN A 134 17.65 -7.97 4.30
C GLN A 134 18.58 -7.11 5.15
N ASP A 135 19.89 -7.22 4.97
CA ASP A 135 20.89 -6.45 5.72
C ASP A 135 20.77 -4.95 5.41
N ASP A 136 20.44 -4.59 4.16
CA ASP A 136 20.18 -3.19 3.79
C ASP A 136 18.98 -2.58 4.54
N LEU A 137 18.03 -3.42 4.98
CA LEU A 137 16.84 -2.98 5.73
C LEU A 137 17.14 -2.70 7.21
N GLU A 138 18.35 -3.01 7.70
CA GLU A 138 18.82 -2.48 8.99
C GLU A 138 18.89 -0.94 8.97
N ASN A 139 19.02 -0.34 7.79
CA ASN A 139 18.80 1.10 7.61
C ASN A 139 17.29 1.39 7.50
N PRO A 140 16.68 2.10 8.48
CA PRO A 140 15.25 2.37 8.52
C PRO A 140 14.77 3.32 7.41
N GLU A 141 15.65 3.93 6.62
CA GLU A 141 15.28 4.78 5.47
C GLU A 141 15.23 4.00 4.15
N LYS A 142 15.83 2.80 4.07
CA LYS A 142 15.92 2.03 2.82
C LYS A 142 14.55 1.52 2.35
N ILE A 143 13.97 2.06 1.28
CA ILE A 143 12.66 1.63 0.70
C ILE A 143 11.46 1.59 1.68
N GLY A 144 11.45 2.45 2.70
CA GLY A 144 10.34 2.54 3.66
C GLY A 144 9.14 3.36 3.16
N ILE A 145 8.01 3.23 3.85
CA ILE A 145 6.77 3.99 3.56
C ILE A 145 6.95 5.50 3.84
N ASP A 146 7.94 5.89 4.63
CA ASP A 146 8.31 7.29 4.84
C ASP A 146 8.57 8.01 3.50
N ALA A 147 9.24 7.36 2.55
CA ALA A 147 9.45 7.90 1.20
C ALA A 147 8.13 8.21 0.48
N TRP A 148 7.11 7.38 0.70
CA TRP A 148 5.79 7.56 0.09
C TRP A 148 5.10 8.79 0.67
N VAL A 149 5.20 8.97 1.99
CA VAL A 149 4.66 10.14 2.69
C VAL A 149 5.37 11.42 2.26
N GLU A 150 6.72 11.42 2.22
CA GLU A 150 7.53 12.56 1.77
C GLU A 150 7.18 12.99 0.33
N LYS A 151 6.79 12.03 -0.52
CA LYS A 151 6.36 12.31 -1.89
C LYS A 151 4.97 12.96 -1.98
N GLY A 152 4.17 12.89 -0.91
CA GLY A 152 2.78 13.37 -0.88
C GLY A 152 1.74 12.26 -0.66
N GLY A 153 2.16 11.04 -0.33
CA GLY A 153 1.29 9.90 -0.08
C GLY A 153 0.74 9.26 -1.36
N ILE A 154 -0.23 8.37 -1.18
CA ILE A 154 -0.93 7.69 -2.28
C ILE A 154 -2.17 8.51 -2.60
N VAL A 155 -2.02 9.47 -3.52
CA VAL A 155 -3.09 10.36 -3.96
C VAL A 155 -3.20 10.29 -5.47
N GLY A 156 -4.39 10.00 -5.98
CA GLY A 156 -4.63 9.85 -7.40
C GLY A 156 -6.02 9.31 -7.69
N ARG A 157 -6.19 8.73 -8.88
CA ARG A 157 -7.45 8.11 -9.30
C ARG A 157 -7.57 6.70 -8.74
N GLY A 158 -8.66 6.42 -8.03
CA GLY A 158 -9.09 5.08 -7.66
C GLY A 158 -10.11 4.53 -8.65
N VAL A 159 -10.08 3.22 -8.91
CA VAL A 159 -11.08 2.51 -9.72
C VAL A 159 -11.55 1.30 -8.92
N LEU A 160 -12.85 1.22 -8.64
CA LEU A 160 -13.47 0.05 -8.01
C LEU A 160 -13.89 -0.94 -9.08
N LEU A 161 -13.35 -2.16 -9.02
CA LEU A 161 -13.82 -3.29 -9.82
C LEU A 161 -14.72 -4.17 -8.95
N ASP A 162 -16.05 -4.05 -9.13
CA ASP A 162 -17.03 -4.81 -8.36
C ASP A 162 -17.17 -6.24 -8.88
N TYR A 163 -16.23 -7.08 -8.44
CA TYR A 163 -16.16 -8.50 -8.83
C TYR A 163 -17.32 -9.33 -8.27
N ALA A 164 -17.82 -9.00 -7.09
CA ALA A 164 -18.95 -9.72 -6.49
C ALA A 164 -20.22 -9.56 -7.35
N SER A 165 -20.53 -8.33 -7.75
CA SER A 165 -21.64 -8.09 -8.67
C SER A 165 -21.39 -8.66 -10.07
N PHE A 166 -20.14 -8.66 -10.54
CA PHE A 166 -19.78 -9.36 -11.79
C PHE A 166 -20.10 -10.85 -11.71
N CYS A 167 -19.62 -11.56 -10.67
CA CYS A 167 -19.91 -12.98 -10.48
C CYS A 167 -21.42 -13.26 -10.43
N ALA A 168 -22.19 -12.44 -9.70
CA ALA A 168 -23.65 -12.57 -9.63
C ALA A 168 -24.33 -12.43 -11.01
N ARG A 169 -23.90 -11.46 -11.85
CA ARG A 169 -24.46 -11.27 -13.20
C ARG A 169 -24.11 -12.40 -14.16
N HIS A 170 -22.93 -13.02 -13.99
CA HIS A 170 -22.43 -14.07 -14.86
C HIS A 170 -22.67 -15.49 -14.31
N ALA A 171 -23.42 -15.61 -13.22
CA ALA A 171 -23.66 -16.88 -12.52
C ALA A 171 -22.36 -17.64 -12.18
N LEU A 172 -21.30 -16.90 -11.83
CA LEU A 172 -20.03 -17.46 -11.37
C LEU A 172 -20.11 -17.67 -9.85
N PRO A 173 -19.62 -18.81 -9.33
CA PRO A 173 -19.56 -19.04 -7.90
C PRO A 173 -18.53 -18.10 -7.26
N LEU A 174 -18.92 -17.48 -6.14
CA LEU A 174 -18.03 -16.71 -5.29
C LEU A 174 -18.37 -17.03 -3.84
N ASP A 175 -17.45 -17.68 -3.14
CA ASP A 175 -17.56 -17.97 -1.70
C ASP A 175 -16.40 -17.28 -0.97
N ALA A 176 -16.76 -16.38 -0.05
CA ALA A 176 -15.83 -15.58 0.74
C ALA A 176 -14.90 -16.42 1.65
N PHE A 177 -15.21 -17.69 1.87
CA PHE A 177 -14.41 -18.61 2.69
C PHE A 177 -13.55 -19.58 1.87
N THR A 178 -13.52 -19.43 0.54
CA THR A 178 -12.69 -20.26 -0.34
C THR A 178 -11.77 -19.42 -1.20
N SER A 179 -10.62 -19.98 -1.54
CA SER A 179 -9.71 -19.35 -2.50
C SER A 179 -10.21 -19.60 -3.92
N SER A 180 -10.33 -18.51 -4.68
CA SER A 180 -10.65 -18.54 -6.10
C SER A 180 -9.83 -17.49 -6.84
N ASP A 181 -9.41 -17.81 -8.06
CA ASP A 181 -8.63 -16.89 -8.88
C ASP A 181 -9.53 -15.87 -9.59
N ILE A 182 -9.06 -14.62 -9.64
CA ILE A 182 -9.66 -13.58 -10.48
C ILE A 182 -8.82 -13.50 -11.76
N THR A 183 -9.37 -13.98 -12.88
CA THR A 183 -8.62 -14.05 -14.15
C THR A 183 -8.49 -12.68 -14.81
N LEU A 184 -7.44 -12.49 -15.59
CA LEU A 184 -7.28 -11.29 -16.41
C LEU A 184 -8.43 -11.11 -17.42
N GLU A 185 -9.05 -12.20 -17.86
CA GLU A 185 -10.22 -12.15 -18.75
C GLU A 185 -11.41 -11.48 -18.06
N HIS A 186 -11.66 -11.78 -16.79
CA HIS A 186 -12.73 -11.14 -16.02
C HIS A 186 -12.46 -9.65 -15.82
N LEU A 187 -11.21 -9.25 -15.61
CA LEU A 187 -10.82 -7.84 -15.40
C LEU A 187 -10.92 -6.97 -16.66
N LYS A 188 -11.05 -7.57 -17.85
CA LYS A 188 -11.11 -6.86 -19.14
C LYS A 188 -12.54 -6.61 -19.65
N GLN A 189 -13.55 -7.18 -18.99
CA GLN A 189 -14.96 -7.01 -19.34
C GLN A 189 -15.54 -5.75 -18.70
#